data_AF-A0AAD9TNC6-F1
#
_entry.id   AF-A0AAD9TNC6-F1
#
_cell.length_a   1.000
_cell.length_b   1.000
_cell.length_c   1.000
_cell.angle_alpha   90.00
_cell.angle_beta   90.00
_cell.angle_gamma   90.00
#
_symmetry.space_group_name_H-M   'P 1'
#
loop_
_entity.id
_entity.type
_entity.pdbx_description
1 polymer ?
#
loop_
_entity_poly.entity_id
_entity_poly.type
_entity_poly.pdbx_seq_one_letter_code
_entity_poly.pdbx_strand_id
1 'polypeptide(L)'
;MGPYKPILNQYPFTHDKKQQQRFQHSWFQKFPWLEYSIKEDRVFCFPCYLFATCPSKYPTFTIRGFQNWKRFNCGDDCPLKEHVGDHNSQHNHHMRCWVNLKDPLCHIDNVMSRQSSEVVLHNRLRLKTSLETVKWLAMQGCTFRGHDESINSTNRGNFIEMIKL
;
A
#
# COMPACT_ATOMS: atom_id res chain seq x y z
N MET A 1 -12.30 3.38 1.16
CA MET A 1 -12.44 2.27 2.14
C MET A 1 -12.09 2.77 3.55
N GLY A 2 -12.76 2.26 4.58
CA GLY A 2 -12.53 2.67 5.96
C GLY A 2 -12.99 1.60 6.97
N PRO A 3 -12.69 1.80 8.27
CA PRO A 3 -12.98 0.84 9.33
C PRO A 3 -14.48 0.58 9.47
N TYR A 4 -14.83 -0.67 9.76
CA TYR A 4 -16.20 -1.06 10.10
C TYR A 4 -16.56 -0.61 11.53
N LYS A 5 -17.56 0.27 11.63
CA LYS A 5 -17.96 0.93 12.90
C LYS A 5 -19.46 0.80 13.15
N PRO A 6 -19.96 -0.42 13.43
CA PRO A 6 -21.38 -0.63 13.69
C PRO A 6 -21.78 0.07 15.00
N ILE A 7 -22.87 0.83 14.95
CA ILE A 7 -23.50 1.41 16.15
C ILE A 7 -24.60 0.45 16.58
N LEU A 8 -24.42 -0.19 17.73
CA LEU A 8 -25.39 -1.11 18.31
C LEU A 8 -26.13 -0.43 19.44
N ASN A 9 -27.43 -0.74 19.58
CA ASN A 9 -28.21 -0.33 20.75
C ASN A 9 -27.55 -0.84 22.05
N GLN A 10 -27.01 -2.06 22.01
CA GLN A 10 -26.23 -2.64 23.08
C GLN A 10 -25.10 -3.50 22.51
N TYR A 11 -23.88 -3.23 22.94
CA TYR A 11 -22.73 -4.11 22.68
C TYR A 11 -22.74 -5.30 23.66
N PRO A 12 -22.16 -6.45 23.25
CA PRO A 12 -21.99 -7.62 24.10
C PRO A 12 -21.25 -7.30 25.40
N PHE A 13 -21.58 -8.04 26.46
CA PHE A 13 -20.83 -7.99 27.70
C PHE A 13 -19.70 -9.02 27.67
N THR A 14 -18.54 -8.63 28.19
CA THR A 14 -17.46 -9.58 28.44
C THR A 14 -17.72 -10.30 29.76
N HIS A 15 -17.79 -11.64 29.72
CA HIS A 15 -18.27 -12.50 30.80
C HIS A 15 -17.28 -12.73 31.97
N ASP A 16 -16.24 -11.91 32.13
CA ASP A 16 -15.24 -12.12 33.18
C ASP A 16 -15.52 -11.31 34.46
N LYS A 17 -16.02 -12.06 35.46
CA LYS A 17 -16.06 -11.85 36.92
C LYS A 17 -16.12 -10.40 37.47
N LYS A 18 -17.22 -10.14 38.20
CA LYS A 18 -17.52 -9.02 39.12
C LYS A 18 -17.95 -7.68 38.54
N GLN A 19 -17.59 -7.31 37.30
CA GLN A 19 -18.10 -6.09 36.66
C GLN A 19 -18.39 -6.31 35.17
N GLN A 20 -19.62 -6.02 34.76
CA GLN A 20 -20.05 -6.12 33.38
C GLN A 20 -19.57 -4.91 32.58
N GLN A 21 -18.50 -5.09 31.81
CA GLN A 21 -18.00 -4.06 30.90
C GLN A 21 -18.27 -4.44 29.45
N ARG A 22 -18.44 -3.43 28.60
CA ARG A 22 -18.73 -3.56 27.18
C ARG A 22 -18.02 -2.47 26.40
N PHE A 23 -17.86 -2.70 25.10
CA PHE A 23 -17.40 -1.68 24.17
C PHE A 23 -18.32 -0.45 24.19
N GLN A 24 -17.74 0.75 24.06
CA GLN A 24 -18.48 2.01 23.95
C GLN A 24 -18.28 2.65 22.59
N HIS A 25 -19.37 2.89 21.85
CA HIS A 25 -19.31 3.53 20.53
C HIS A 25 -18.69 4.94 20.54
N SER A 26 -18.69 5.62 21.69
CA SER A 26 -18.00 6.91 21.87
C SER A 26 -16.51 6.83 21.56
N TRP A 27 -15.90 5.64 21.67
CA TRP A 27 -14.50 5.42 21.30
C TRP A 27 -14.25 5.55 19.80
N PHE A 28 -15.25 5.36 18.94
CA PHE A 28 -15.08 5.60 17.50
C PHE A 28 -14.82 7.07 17.15
N GLN A 29 -15.32 7.99 17.97
CA GLN A 29 -15.05 9.43 17.81
C GLN A 29 -13.63 9.77 18.25
N LYS A 30 -13.16 9.16 19.35
CA LYS A 30 -11.80 9.35 19.88
C LYS A 30 -10.74 8.70 19.00
N PHE A 31 -11.06 7.56 18.39
CA PHE A 31 -10.12 6.75 17.61
C PHE A 31 -10.69 6.49 16.21
N PRO A 32 -10.46 7.41 15.25
CA PRO A 32 -11.03 7.29 13.91
C PRO A 32 -10.60 6.04 13.13
N TRP A 33 -9.47 5.43 13.49
CA TRP A 33 -8.92 4.22 12.87
C TRP A 33 -9.45 2.91 13.47
N LEU A 34 -10.23 2.99 14.56
CA LEU A 34 -10.71 1.83 15.29
C LEU A 34 -11.80 1.11 14.52
N GLU A 35 -11.66 -0.20 14.39
CA GLU A 35 -12.64 -1.12 13.82
C GLU A 35 -13.14 -2.09 14.90
N TYR A 36 -14.42 -2.46 14.85
CA TYR A 36 -15.02 -3.40 15.79
C TYR A 36 -15.67 -4.56 15.06
N SER A 37 -15.34 -5.78 15.48
CA SER A 37 -15.98 -7.01 15.03
C SER A 37 -17.06 -7.42 16.02
N ILE A 38 -18.32 -7.40 15.58
CA ILE A 38 -19.47 -7.88 16.37
C ILE A 38 -19.33 -9.37 16.67
N LYS A 39 -18.87 -10.15 15.69
CA LYS A 39 -18.76 -11.61 15.80
C LYS A 39 -17.77 -12.03 16.89
N GLU A 40 -16.63 -11.34 16.96
CA GLU A 40 -15.54 -11.67 17.88
C GLU A 40 -15.59 -10.87 19.18
N ASP A 41 -16.49 -9.88 19.29
CA ASP A 41 -16.52 -8.86 20.34
C ASP A 41 -15.11 -8.25 20.60
N ARG A 42 -14.46 -7.78 19.53
CA ARG A 42 -13.06 -7.33 19.55
C ARG A 42 -12.85 -6.09 18.70
N VAL A 43 -11.89 -5.27 19.11
CA VAL A 43 -11.43 -4.13 18.33
C VAL A 43 -10.09 -4.38 17.65
N PHE A 44 -9.96 -3.78 16.48
CA PHE A 44 -8.78 -3.83 15.62
C PHE A 44 -8.38 -2.43 15.20
N CYS A 45 -7.12 -2.28 14.82
CA CYS A 45 -6.61 -1.08 14.18
C CYS A 45 -6.62 -1.29 12.67
N PHE A 46 -7.59 -0.69 11.98
CA PHE A 46 -7.80 -0.91 10.55
C PHE A 46 -6.55 -0.61 9.69
N PRO A 47 -5.83 0.52 9.88
CA PRO A 47 -4.60 0.79 9.15
C PRO A 47 -3.51 -0.25 9.42
N CYS A 48 -3.31 -0.63 10.68
CA CYS A 48 -2.30 -1.64 11.03
C CYS A 48 -2.68 -3.03 10.50
N TYR A 49 -3.97 -3.37 10.48
CA TYR A 49 -4.45 -4.61 9.87
C TYR A 49 -4.12 -4.66 8.37
N LEU A 50 -4.27 -3.54 7.65
CA LEU A 50 -4.01 -3.48 6.21
C LEU A 50 -2.52 -3.42 5.84
N PHE A 51 -1.72 -2.66 6.60
CA PHE A 51 -0.35 -2.30 6.18
C PHE A 51 0.77 -2.94 7.00
N ALA A 52 0.46 -3.66 8.09
CA ALA A 52 1.50 -4.34 8.85
C ALA A 52 2.13 -5.48 8.06
N THR A 53 3.43 -5.69 8.28
CA THR A 53 4.14 -6.88 7.79
C THR A 53 3.59 -8.13 8.48
N CYS A 54 3.55 -9.25 7.76
CA CYS A 54 3.18 -10.55 8.33
C CYS A 54 4.45 -11.34 8.71
N PRO A 55 4.64 -11.73 9.98
CA PRO A 55 3.76 -11.53 11.12
C PRO A 55 3.86 -10.11 11.71
N SER A 56 2.73 -9.61 12.22
CA SER A 56 2.67 -8.28 12.85
C SER A 56 3.46 -8.26 14.15
N LYS A 57 4.30 -7.24 14.36
CA LYS A 57 4.99 -7.03 15.63
C LYS A 57 4.02 -6.78 16.80
N TYR A 58 2.81 -6.31 16.50
CA TYR A 58 1.77 -5.99 17.49
C TYR A 58 0.46 -6.72 17.14
N PRO A 59 0.39 -8.05 17.37
CA PRO A 59 -0.73 -8.88 16.94
C PRO A 59 -2.04 -8.54 17.66
N THR A 60 -1.97 -7.86 18.82
CA THR A 60 -3.13 -7.55 19.67
C THR A 60 -4.20 -6.75 18.94
N PHE A 61 -3.83 -5.75 18.13
CA PHE A 61 -4.78 -4.91 17.39
C PHE A 61 -4.89 -5.26 15.90
N THR A 62 -4.22 -6.32 15.45
CA THR A 62 -4.20 -6.71 14.02
C THR A 62 -4.77 -8.11 13.81
N ILE A 63 -4.20 -9.12 14.46
CA ILE A 63 -4.55 -10.53 14.25
C ILE A 63 -5.51 -11.02 15.34
N ARG A 64 -5.18 -10.78 16.60
CA ARG A 64 -5.92 -11.33 17.75
C ARG A 64 -7.16 -10.53 18.12
N GLY A 65 -7.12 -9.22 17.88
CA GLY A 65 -8.13 -8.28 18.37
C GLY A 65 -8.05 -8.04 19.88
N PHE A 66 -8.42 -6.84 20.30
CA PHE A 66 -8.41 -6.42 21.70
C PHE A 66 -9.83 -6.47 22.30
N GLN A 67 -9.98 -7.01 23.51
CA GLN A 67 -11.29 -7.15 24.20
C GLN A 67 -11.26 -6.69 25.66
N ASN A 68 -10.12 -6.24 26.19
CA ASN A 68 -10.04 -5.84 27.60
C ASN A 68 -10.57 -4.41 27.80
N TRP A 69 -11.90 -4.28 27.84
CA TRP A 69 -12.60 -2.98 27.95
C TRP A 69 -12.18 -2.19 29.19
N LYS A 70 -11.84 -2.88 30.28
CA LYS A 70 -11.36 -2.25 31.50
C LYS A 70 -10.08 -1.48 31.28
N ARG A 71 -9.21 -1.95 30.38
CA ARG A 71 -7.91 -1.35 30.05
C ARG A 71 -7.93 -0.45 28.81
N PHE A 72 -9.06 -0.34 28.12
CA PHE A 72 -9.11 0.26 26.79
C PHE A 72 -8.72 1.75 26.77
N ASN A 73 -9.03 2.50 27.84
CA ASN A 73 -8.75 3.94 27.93
C ASN A 73 -8.26 4.36 29.34
N CYS A 74 -7.27 3.64 29.88
CA CYS A 74 -6.80 3.77 31.27
C CYS A 74 -5.63 4.71 31.50
N GLY A 75 -5.69 5.93 30.95
CA GLY A 75 -4.62 6.90 31.19
C GLY A 75 -3.26 6.38 30.75
N ASP A 76 -2.25 6.40 31.62
CA ASP A 76 -0.85 6.24 31.25
C ASP A 76 -0.38 4.80 30.99
N ASP A 77 -1.05 3.79 31.54
CA ASP A 77 -0.74 2.36 31.29
C ASP A 77 -1.86 1.67 30.49
N CYS A 78 -2.25 2.30 29.36
CA CYS A 78 -3.24 1.73 28.46
C CYS A 78 -2.57 1.10 27.21
N PRO A 79 -2.93 -0.17 26.87
CA PRO A 79 -2.41 -0.85 25.67
C PRO A 79 -2.63 -0.08 24.36
N LEU A 80 -3.64 0.80 24.35
CA LEU A 80 -3.93 1.66 23.23
C LEU A 80 -2.86 2.74 23.01
N LYS A 81 -2.39 3.41 24.08
CA LYS A 81 -1.29 4.37 23.99
C LYS A 81 0.00 3.69 23.55
N GLU A 82 0.29 2.52 24.10
CA GLU A 82 1.45 1.72 23.69
C GLU A 82 1.38 1.34 22.19
N HIS A 83 0.20 0.94 21.71
CA HIS A 83 -0.01 0.64 20.29
C HIS A 83 0.18 1.86 19.39
N VAL A 84 -0.39 3.01 19.77
CA VAL A 84 -0.26 4.27 19.00
C VAL A 84 1.19 4.75 19.02
N GLY A 85 1.89 4.60 20.15
CA GLY A 85 3.29 4.96 20.31
C GLY A 85 3.59 6.44 20.03
N ASP A 86 4.85 6.72 19.72
CA ASP A 86 5.31 8.04 19.32
C ASP A 86 5.03 8.36 17.83
N HIS A 87 5.42 9.55 17.38
CA HIS A 87 5.25 10.02 16.00
C HIS A 87 5.90 9.13 14.91
N ASN A 88 6.88 8.29 15.26
CA ASN A 88 7.58 7.36 14.36
C ASN A 88 7.17 5.91 14.58
N SER A 89 6.13 5.66 15.38
CA SER A 89 5.60 4.34 15.59
C SER A 89 5.10 3.70 14.30
N GLN A 90 5.01 2.37 14.32
CA GLN A 90 4.42 1.61 13.21
C GLN A 90 2.96 2.02 12.97
N HIS A 91 2.20 2.28 14.02
CA HIS A 91 0.84 2.77 13.90
C HIS A 91 0.77 4.07 13.11
N ASN A 92 1.59 5.07 13.46
CA ASN A 92 1.60 6.35 12.77
C ASN A 92 2.10 6.25 11.33
N HIS A 93 3.03 5.35 11.06
CA HIS A 93 3.41 5.02 9.67
C HIS A 93 2.23 4.44 8.88
N HIS A 94 1.54 3.43 9.40
CA HIS A 94 0.37 2.83 8.74
C HIS A 94 -0.80 3.83 8.59
N MET A 95 -0.96 4.75 9.54
CA MET A 95 -1.91 5.86 9.43
C MET A 95 -1.62 6.75 8.22
N ARG A 96 -0.35 7.09 7.97
CA ARG A 96 0.05 7.85 6.78
C ARG A 96 -0.21 7.07 5.50
N CYS A 97 0.12 5.77 5.46
CA CYS A 97 -0.22 4.90 4.34
C CYS A 97 -1.73 4.88 4.07
N TRP A 98 -2.55 4.81 5.12
CA TRP A 98 -4.00 4.84 5.00
C TRP A 98 -4.54 6.18 4.49
N VAL A 99 -3.96 7.31 4.91
CA VAL A 99 -4.30 8.63 4.38
C VAL A 99 -3.95 8.71 2.89
N ASN A 100 -2.74 8.28 2.52
CA ASN A 100 -2.30 8.26 1.12
C ASN A 100 -3.17 7.36 0.25
N LEU A 101 -3.65 6.22 0.78
CA LEU A 101 -4.58 5.34 0.07
C LEU A 101 -5.91 6.03 -0.25
N LYS A 102 -6.33 7.00 0.56
CA LYS A 102 -7.55 7.78 0.32
C LYS A 102 -7.34 8.96 -0.61
N ASP A 103 -6.10 9.36 -0.84
CA ASP A 103 -5.78 10.49 -1.71
C ASP A 103 -5.97 10.07 -3.18
N PRO A 104 -6.97 10.65 -3.90
CA PRO A 104 -7.18 10.34 -5.30
C PRO A 104 -5.93 10.64 -6.14
N LEU A 105 -5.10 11.64 -5.78
CA LEU A 105 -3.89 12.00 -6.52
C LEU A 105 -2.82 10.92 -6.50
N CYS A 106 -2.86 10.04 -5.50
CA CYS A 106 -1.94 8.91 -5.36
C CYS A 106 -2.49 7.60 -5.95
N HIS A 107 -3.67 7.63 -6.59
CA HIS A 107 -4.23 6.43 -7.24
C HIS A 107 -3.29 5.92 -8.34
N ILE A 108 -3.20 4.60 -8.50
CA ILE A 108 -2.30 3.98 -9.48
C ILE A 108 -2.58 4.51 -10.88
N ASP A 109 -3.85 4.70 -11.25
CA ASP A 109 -4.23 5.28 -12.55
C ASP A 109 -3.66 6.68 -12.75
N ASN A 110 -3.63 7.48 -11.69
CA ASN A 110 -3.07 8.82 -11.72
C ASN A 110 -1.55 8.82 -11.75
N VAL A 111 -0.88 7.84 -11.14
CA VAL A 111 0.58 7.64 -11.24
C VAL A 111 0.96 7.15 -12.64
N MET A 112 0.18 6.23 -13.21
CA MET A 112 0.38 5.70 -14.56
C MET A 112 0.14 6.76 -15.63
N SER A 113 -0.88 7.63 -15.45
CA SER A 113 -1.11 8.80 -16.30
C SER A 113 -0.11 9.92 -16.05
N ARG A 114 0.56 9.94 -14.89
CA ARG A 114 1.64 10.88 -14.53
C ARG A 114 2.97 10.61 -15.22
N GLN A 115 3.09 9.62 -16.11
CA GLN A 115 4.31 9.51 -16.91
C GLN A 115 4.61 10.89 -17.52
N SER A 116 5.78 11.44 -17.18
CA SER A 116 6.16 12.77 -17.63
C SER A 116 5.99 12.85 -19.14
N SER A 117 5.52 13.99 -19.64
CA SER A 117 5.45 14.25 -21.08
C SER A 117 6.77 13.95 -21.77
N GLU A 118 7.89 14.14 -21.06
CA GLU A 118 9.24 13.79 -21.46
C GLU A 118 9.45 12.27 -21.66
N VAL A 119 8.98 11.43 -20.73
CA VAL A 119 9.08 9.96 -20.84
C VAL A 119 8.24 9.46 -22.01
N VAL A 120 7.03 10.00 -22.18
CA VAL A 120 6.16 9.66 -23.32
C VAL A 120 6.80 10.07 -24.63
N LEU A 121 7.38 11.27 -24.71
CA LEU A 121 8.08 11.77 -25.89
C LEU A 121 9.30 10.89 -26.22
N HIS A 122 10.10 10.56 -25.21
CA HIS A 122 11.27 9.70 -25.37
C HIS A 122 10.90 8.30 -25.87
N ASN A 123 9.84 7.69 -25.32
CA ASN A 123 9.35 6.39 -25.77
C ASN A 123 8.82 6.44 -27.22
N ARG A 124 8.10 7.51 -27.59
CA ARG A 124 7.63 7.72 -28.97
C ARG A 124 8.79 7.86 -29.94
N LEU A 125 9.84 8.61 -29.56
CA LEU A 125 11.04 8.77 -30.37
C LEU A 125 11.73 7.42 -30.58
N ARG A 126 11.96 6.65 -29.51
CA ARG A 126 12.56 5.30 -29.59
C ARG A 126 11.79 4.36 -30.52
N LEU A 127 10.46 4.35 -30.41
CA LEU A 127 9.60 3.54 -31.27
C LEU A 127 9.70 3.99 -32.73
N LYS A 128 9.63 5.30 -32.99
CA LYS A 128 9.75 5.86 -34.34
C LYS A 128 11.08 5.49 -34.99
N THR A 129 12.20 5.72 -34.30
CA THR A 129 13.53 5.36 -34.79
C THR A 129 13.62 3.87 -35.10
N SER A 130 13.15 3.01 -34.20
CA SER A 130 13.17 1.55 -34.42
C SER A 130 12.38 1.13 -35.67
N LEU A 131 11.20 1.73 -35.90
CA LEU A 131 10.38 1.46 -37.08
C LEU A 131 11.04 1.97 -38.37
N GLU A 132 11.65 3.15 -38.33
CA GLU A 132 12.38 3.72 -39.48
C GLU A 132 13.60 2.86 -39.84
N THR A 133 14.38 2.41 -38.84
CA THR A 133 15.48 1.47 -39.04
C THR A 133 15.01 0.16 -39.65
N VAL A 134 13.94 -0.44 -39.11
CA VAL A 134 13.37 -1.69 -39.63
C VAL A 134 12.91 -1.53 -41.08
N LYS A 135 12.21 -0.43 -41.38
CA LYS A 135 11.73 -0.13 -42.74
C LYS A 135 12.91 0.02 -43.69
N TRP A 136 13.94 0.77 -43.31
CA TRP A 136 15.11 0.99 -44.14
C TRP A 136 15.83 -0.32 -44.45
N LEU A 137 16.11 -1.14 -43.42
CA LEU A 137 16.76 -2.44 -43.59
C LEU A 137 15.97 -3.38 -44.49
N ALA A 138 14.65 -3.44 -44.29
CA ALA A 138 13.76 -4.24 -45.14
C ALA A 138 13.78 -3.76 -46.60
N MET A 139 13.75 -2.45 -46.85
CA MET A 139 13.79 -1.89 -48.21
C MET A 139 15.11 -2.14 -48.92
N GLN A 140 16.23 -2.19 -48.19
CA GLN A 140 17.55 -2.49 -48.74
C GLN A 140 17.85 -4.01 -48.82
N GLY A 141 16.96 -4.86 -48.29
CA GLY A 141 17.22 -6.30 -48.19
C GLY A 141 18.39 -6.64 -47.24
N CYS A 142 18.71 -5.75 -46.30
CA CYS A 142 19.79 -5.96 -45.35
C CYS A 142 19.35 -6.87 -44.20
N THR A 143 20.29 -7.66 -43.68
CA THR A 143 20.06 -8.44 -42.47
C THR A 143 19.92 -7.50 -41.27
N PHE A 144 19.00 -7.83 -40.37
CA PHE A 144 18.75 -7.04 -39.16
C PHE A 144 19.80 -7.30 -38.10
N ARG A 145 20.16 -8.57 -37.95
CA ARG A 145 21.09 -9.08 -36.95
C ARG A 145 22.48 -9.29 -37.53
N GLY A 146 23.47 -9.19 -36.64
CA GLY A 146 24.86 -9.57 -36.92
C GLY A 146 25.13 -11.03 -36.55
N HIS A 147 26.35 -11.49 -36.86
CA HIS A 147 26.81 -12.80 -36.40
C HIS A 147 27.04 -12.83 -34.88
N ASP A 148 27.43 -11.69 -34.30
CA ASP A 148 27.59 -11.51 -32.86
C ASP A 148 27.04 -10.15 -32.43
N GLU A 149 25.96 -10.16 -31.63
CA GLU A 149 25.34 -8.95 -31.06
C GLU A 149 25.84 -8.64 -29.63
N SER A 150 26.86 -9.37 -29.14
CA SER A 150 27.50 -9.14 -27.85
C SER A 150 28.09 -7.73 -27.76
N ILE A 151 28.22 -7.22 -26.53
CA ILE A 151 28.69 -5.84 -26.33
C ILE A 151 30.15 -5.63 -26.78
N ASN A 152 30.93 -6.71 -26.88
CA ASN A 152 32.34 -6.69 -27.27
C ASN A 152 32.55 -6.87 -28.78
N SER A 153 31.48 -7.15 -29.53
CA SER A 153 31.57 -7.27 -30.99
C SER A 153 31.82 -5.91 -31.64
N THR A 154 32.70 -5.90 -32.64
CA THR A 154 33.01 -4.71 -33.46
C THR A 154 31.84 -4.30 -34.36
N ASN A 155 30.93 -5.22 -34.67
CA ASN A 155 29.71 -4.95 -35.43
C ASN A 155 28.57 -5.81 -34.87
N ARG A 156 27.64 -5.17 -34.16
CA ARG A 156 26.54 -5.84 -33.45
C ARG A 156 25.30 -6.06 -34.31
N GLY A 157 25.43 -5.94 -35.63
CA GLY A 157 24.32 -6.06 -36.57
C GLY A 157 23.69 -4.72 -36.91
N ASN A 158 23.19 -4.64 -38.13
CA ASN A 158 22.78 -3.38 -38.74
C ASN A 158 21.68 -2.66 -37.96
N PHE A 159 20.75 -3.39 -37.32
CA PHE A 159 19.71 -2.77 -36.51
C PHE A 159 20.27 -2.07 -35.27
N ILE A 160 21.17 -2.73 -34.53
CA ILE A 160 21.77 -2.16 -33.32
C ILE A 160 22.69 -0.99 -33.68
N GLU A 161 23.50 -1.13 -34.73
CA GLU A 161 24.39 -0.06 -35.17
C GLU A 161 23.60 1.15 -35.67
N MET A 162 22.53 0.96 -36.45
CA MET A 162 21.70 2.07 -36.93
C MET A 162 20.92 2.81 -35.84
N ILE A 163 20.54 2.13 -34.76
CA ILE A 163 19.88 2.79 -33.63
C ILE A 163 20.86 3.64 -32.80
N LYS A 164 22.16 3.34 -32.89
CA LYS A 164 23.23 4.06 -32.19
C LYS A 164 23.87 5.20 -33.00
N LEU A 165 23.62 5.25 -34.31
CA LEU A 165 24.01 6.37 -35.17
C LEU A 165 23.37 7.67 -34.69
#